data_AF-A0A1H4CWU4-F1
#
_entry.id   AF-A0A1H4CWU4-F1
#
_cell.length_a   1.000
_cell.length_b   1.000
_cell.length_c   1.000
_cell.angle_alpha   90.00
_cell.angle_beta   90.00
_cell.angle_gamma   90.00
#
_symmetry.space_group_name_H-M   'P 1'
#
loop_
_entity.id
_entity.type
_entity.pdbx_description
1 polymer ?
#
loop_
_entity_poly.entity_id
_entity_poly.type
_entity_poly.pdbx_seq_one_letter_code
_entity_poly.pdbx_strand_id
1 'polypeptide(L)' 'MEYKKDIPDSKEREILIEAGKSAAARAIRISKALNLPIHYIKNGLLIKELPDGSTKVIKKIIRIASK' A
#
# COMPACT_ATOMS: atom_id res chain seq x y z
N MET A 1 -6.49 -23.91 24.52
CA MET A 1 -7.03 -22.66 23.96
C MET A 1 -6.73 -22.70 22.48
N GLU A 2 -7.71 -23.11 21.69
CA GLU A 2 -7.58 -23.37 20.27
C GLU A 2 -7.53 -22.02 19.54
N TYR A 3 -6.40 -21.68 18.91
CA TYR A 3 -6.32 -20.49 18.08
C TYR A 3 -7.15 -20.74 16.82
N LYS A 4 -8.43 -20.36 16.85
CA LYS A 4 -9.23 -20.26 15.63
C LYS A 4 -8.52 -19.25 14.73
N LYS A 5 -7.99 -19.77 13.63
CA LYS A 5 -7.44 -18.95 12.56
C LYS A 5 -8.65 -18.31 11.90
N ASP A 6 -9.03 -17.12 12.37
CA ASP A 6 -10.11 -16.32 11.79
C ASP A 6 -9.69 -15.96 10.36
N ILE A 7 -10.02 -16.83 9.42
CA ILE A 7 -10.02 -16.50 7.99
C ILE A 7 -11.09 -15.42 7.88
N PRO A 8 -10.73 -14.16 7.55
CA PRO A 8 -11.73 -13.12 7.45
C PRO A 8 -12.78 -13.61 6.46
N ASP A 9 -14.05 -13.55 6.88
CA ASP A 9 -15.15 -13.88 5.98
C ASP A 9 -14.94 -13.08 4.67
N SER A 10 -15.25 -13.68 3.52
CA SER A 10 -14.88 -13.09 2.21
C SER A 10 -15.31 -11.63 2.09
N LYS A 11 -16.44 -11.29 2.72
CA LYS A 11 -16.97 -9.92 2.83
C LYS A 11 -16.13 -8.99 3.69
N GLU A 12 -15.67 -9.43 4.86
CA GLU A 12 -14.81 -8.63 5.73
C GLU A 12 -13.50 -8.29 5.03
N ARG A 13 -12.92 -9.28 4.32
CA ARG A 13 -11.73 -9.07 3.50
C ARG A 13 -11.96 -8.00 2.42
N GLU A 14 -13.08 -8.07 1.71
CA GLU A 14 -13.44 -7.09 0.69
C GLU A 14 -13.61 -5.68 1.26
N ILE A 15 -14.28 -5.57 2.41
CA ILE A 15 -14.45 -4.29 3.12
C ILE A 15 -13.09 -3.69 3.50
N LEU A 16 -12.18 -4.49 4.04
CA LEU A 16 -10.83 -4.04 4.39
C LEU A 16 -10.04 -3.58 3.16
N ILE A 17 -10.13 -4.30 2.05
CA ILE A 17 -9.49 -3.93 0.79
C ILE A 17 -10.04 -2.58 0.30
N GLU A 18 -11.36 -2.40 0.33
CA GLU A 18 -12.00 -1.18 -0.16
C GLU A 18 -11.71 0.03 0.73
N ALA A 19 -11.77 -0.14 2.05
CA ALA A 19 -11.35 0.87 3.01
C ALA A 19 -9.88 1.29 2.79
N GLY A 20 -9.00 0.31 2.56
CA GLY A 20 -7.59 0.56 2.25
C GLY A 20 -7.39 1.36 0.96
N LYS A 21 -8.09 0.99 -0.13
CA LYS A 21 -8.05 1.72 -1.41
C LYS A 21 -8.53 3.15 -1.26
N SER A 22 -9.65 3.35 -0.57
CA SER A 22 -10.24 4.67 -0.33
C SER A 22 -9.30 5.57 0.49
N ALA A 23 -8.71 5.04 1.57
CA ALA A 23 -7.75 5.77 2.39
C ALA A 23 -6.49 6.14 1.58
N ALA A 24 -5.95 5.20 0.80
CA ALA A 24 -4.79 5.43 -0.05
C ALA A 24 -5.05 6.51 -1.11
N ALA A 25 -6.20 6.46 -1.80
CA ALA A 25 -6.57 7.46 -2.80
C ALA A 25 -6.67 8.87 -2.19
N ARG A 26 -7.24 8.97 -0.98
CA ARG A 26 -7.30 10.23 -0.23
C ARG A 26 -5.92 10.74 0.17
N ALA A 27 -5.07 9.87 0.70
CA ALA A 27 -3.69 10.22 1.08
C ALA A 27 -2.89 10.74 -0.11
N ILE A 28 -2.94 10.05 -1.25
CA ILE A 28 -2.29 10.47 -2.50
C ILE A 28 -2.74 11.88 -2.91
N ARG A 29 -4.06 12.14 -2.89
CA ARG A 29 -4.63 13.43 -3.28
C ARG A 29 -4.14 14.56 -2.37
N ILE A 30 -4.16 14.33 -1.05
CA ILE A 30 -3.71 15.31 -0.06
C ILE A 30 -2.21 15.57 -0.21
N SER A 31 -1.40 14.52 -0.35
CA SER A 31 0.04 14.66 -0.58
C SER A 31 0.35 15.47 -1.84
N LYS A 32 -0.37 15.23 -2.95
CA LYS A 32 -0.23 16.04 -4.17
C LYS A 32 -0.60 17.50 -3.95
N ALA A 33 -1.72 17.76 -3.26
CA ALA A 33 -2.13 19.14 -2.93
C ALA A 33 -1.12 19.87 -2.04
N LEU A 34 -0.43 19.15 -1.15
CA LEU A 34 0.60 19.69 -0.26
C LEU A 34 2.02 19.68 -0.87
N ASN A 35 2.16 19.31 -2.15
CA ASN A 35 3.46 19.20 -2.82
C ASN A 35 4.43 18.26 -2.06
N LEU A 36 3.89 17.18 -1.49
CA LEU A 36 4.65 16.18 -0.73
C LEU A 36 4.96 14.96 -1.59
N PRO A 37 6.15 14.37 -1.44
CA PRO A 37 6.50 13.13 -2.12
C PRO A 37 5.68 11.94 -1.62
N ILE A 38 5.27 11.07 -2.54
CA ILE A 38 4.45 9.88 -2.27
C ILE A 38 5.32 8.63 -2.43
N HIS A 39 5.11 7.64 -1.57
CA HIS A 39 5.76 6.34 -1.67
C HIS A 39 4.71 5.26 -1.94
N TYR A 40 4.97 4.40 -2.92
CA TYR A 40 4.10 3.27 -3.23
C TYR A 40 4.88 2.06 -3.72
N ILE A 41 4.23 0.89 -3.64
CA ILE A 41 4.78 -0.36 -4.13
C ILE A 41 4.16 -0.68 -5.48
N LYS A 42 4.98 -0.93 -6.50
CA LYS A 42 4.53 -1.38 -7.82
C LYS A 42 5.50 -2.44 -8.34
N ASN A 43 4.98 -3.59 -8.77
CA ASN A 43 5.79 -4.70 -9.32
C ASN A 43 6.95 -5.13 -8.40
N GLY A 44 6.72 -5.14 -7.09
CA GLY A 44 7.76 -5.48 -6.10
C GLY A 44 8.84 -4.41 -5.92
N LEU A 45 8.64 -3.19 -6.41
CA LEU A 45 9.52 -2.05 -6.22
C LEU A 45 8.88 -1.03 -5.30
N LEU A 46 9.62 -0.53 -4.32
CA LEU A 46 9.28 0.67 -3.58
C LEU A 46 9.71 1.88 -4.41
N ILE A 47 8.72 2.70 -4.81
CA ILE A 47 8.89 3.86 -5.67
C ILE A 47 8.53 5.11 -4.88
N LYS A 48 9.34 6.16 -5.05
CA LYS A 48 9.04 7.52 -4.61
C LYS A 48 8.62 8.35 -5.82
N GLU A 49 7.41 8.88 -5.80
CA GLU A 49 6.92 9.86 -6.77
C GLU A 49 7.05 11.25 -6.14
N LEU A 50 7.77 12.12 -6.83
CA LEU A 50 7.88 13.53 -6.48
C LEU A 50 6.64 14.29 -7.00
N PRO A 51 6.36 15.49 -6.46
CA PRO A 51 5.18 16.25 -6.86
C PRO A 51 5.17 16.68 -8.33
N ASP A 52 6.35 16.77 -8.96
CA ASP A 52 6.53 17.05 -10.39
C ASP A 52 6.18 15.85 -11.29
N GLY A 53 5.78 14.71 -10.70
CA GLY A 53 5.48 13.47 -11.41
C GLY A 53 6.71 12.61 -11.73
N SER A 54 7.92 13.06 -11.39
CA SER A 54 9.11 12.25 -11.54
C SER A 54 9.12 11.10 -10.53
N THR A 55 9.66 9.95 -10.93
CA THR A 55 9.67 8.76 -10.07
C THR A 55 11.10 8.27 -9.86
N LYS A 56 11.37 7.80 -8.64
CA LYS A 56 12.64 7.18 -8.26
C LYS A 56 12.38 5.84 -7.60
N VAL A 57 13.01 4.79 -8.12
CA VAL A 57 13.02 3.48 -7.44
C VAL A 57 13.95 3.59 -6.23
N ILE A 58 13.41 3.32 -5.05
CA ILE A 58 14.19 3.31 -3.80
C ILE A 58 14.78 1.92 -3.57
N LYS A 59 13.95 0.88 -3.66
CA LYS A 59 14.38 -0.48 -3.32
C LYS A 59 13.51 -1.53 -3.99
N LYS A 60 14.10 -2.67 -4.35
CA LYS A 60 13.37 -3.89 -4.71
C LYS A 60 12.97 -4.66 -3.44
N ILE A 61 11.69 -4.96 -3.29
CA ILE A 61 11.15 -5.77 -2.21
C ILE A 61 11.38 -7.23 -2.56
N ILE A 62 12.28 -7.86 -1.82
CA ILE A 62 12.58 -9.29 -1.96
C ILE A 62 11.64 -10.03 -1.03
N ARG A 63 10.91 -11.01 -1.56
CA ARG A 63 10.08 -11.89 -0.74
C ARG A 63 11.00 -12.83 0.03
N ILE A 64 10.99 -12.71 1.35
CA ILE A 64 11.70 -13.63 2.23
C ILE A 64 10.72 -14.76 2.57
N ALA A 65 11.10 -16.01 2.32
CA ALA A 65 10.32 -17.15 2.79
C ALA A 65 10.43 -17.21 4.32
N SER A 66 9.29 -17.14 5.02
CA SER A 66 9.26 -17.43 6.46
C SER A 66 9.55 -18.92 6.64
N LYS A 67 10.55 -19.24 7.46
CA LYS A 67 10.88 -20.60 7.86
C LYS A 67 9.95 -21.08 8.97
#